data_AF-A0A537XGE6-F1
#
_entry.id   AF-A0A537XGE6-F1
#
_cell.length_a   1.000
_cell.length_b   1.000
_cell.length_c   1.000
_cell.angle_alpha   90.00
_cell.angle_beta   90.00
_cell.angle_gamma   90.00
#
_symmetry.space_group_name_H-M   'P 1'
#
loop_
_entity.id
_entity.type
_entity.pdbx_description
1 polymer ?
#
loop_
_entity_poly.entity_id
_entity_poly.type
_entity_poly.pdbx_seq_one_letter_code
_entity_poly.pdbx_strand_id
1 'polypeptide(L)'
;MGRSIARLASGSEALGRPAIAVCAIDTELLGHWWYEGIWWLEAVLEEAGERGLELRRLDDVLEGCAPAPVPPDAGVTSWGSPRDLSTWDGPAVADLAFDARAAELQLLAAGPGADRRRLRELLALQSSDWAFMVTRRLAGPYPRERAAGHRRAFETGDGSIGSSGPRIRNLAAHAKVSPLLAP
;
A
#
# COMPACT_ATOMS: atom_id res chain seq x y z
N MET A 1 -22.64 17.19 9.49
CA MET A 1 -23.04 15.79 9.18
C MET A 1 -24.27 15.62 8.28
N GLY A 2 -25.33 16.47 8.37
CA GLY A 2 -26.60 16.25 7.66
C GLY A 2 -26.52 16.03 6.14
N ARG A 3 -25.60 16.71 5.43
CA ARG A 3 -25.36 16.47 3.99
C ARG A 3 -24.87 15.05 3.70
N SER A 4 -24.01 14.49 4.55
CA SER A 4 -23.48 13.12 4.37
C SER A 4 -24.58 12.08 4.55
N ILE A 5 -25.42 12.25 5.58
CA ILE A 5 -26.58 11.38 5.84
C ILE A 5 -27.56 11.42 4.66
N ALA A 6 -27.89 12.61 4.15
CA ALA A 6 -28.75 12.76 2.99
C ALA A 6 -28.18 12.07 1.73
N ARG A 7 -26.86 12.15 1.53
CA ARG A 7 -26.18 11.44 0.43
C ARG A 7 -26.23 9.92 0.60
N LEU A 8 -26.07 9.41 1.80
CA LEU A 8 -26.19 7.97 2.09
C LEU A 8 -27.62 7.47 1.89
N ALA A 9 -28.62 8.26 2.30
CA ALA A 9 -30.04 7.94 2.06
C ALA A 9 -30.33 7.85 0.55
N SER A 10 -29.98 8.90 -0.21
CA SER A 10 -30.14 8.91 -1.67
C SER A 10 -29.35 7.80 -2.36
N GLY A 11 -28.13 7.51 -1.90
CA GLY A 11 -27.33 6.38 -2.41
C GLY A 11 -27.99 5.04 -2.11
N SER A 12 -28.62 4.89 -0.95
CA SER A 12 -29.30 3.65 -0.56
C SER A 12 -30.54 3.40 -1.43
N GLU A 13 -31.31 4.46 -1.70
CA GLU A 13 -32.44 4.42 -2.63
C GLU A 13 -31.99 4.01 -4.04
N ALA A 14 -30.91 4.62 -4.55
CA ALA A 14 -30.39 4.32 -5.88
C ALA A 14 -29.82 2.89 -6.01
N LEU A 15 -29.22 2.35 -4.94
CA LEU A 15 -28.63 1.01 -4.92
C LEU A 15 -29.65 -0.09 -4.57
N GLY A 16 -30.82 0.25 -4.02
CA GLY A 16 -31.78 -0.71 -3.49
C GLY A 16 -31.27 -1.49 -2.26
N ARG A 17 -30.21 -0.99 -1.61
CA ARG A 17 -29.56 -1.58 -0.44
C ARG A 17 -28.84 -0.49 0.37
N PRO A 18 -28.49 -0.72 1.64
CA PRO A 18 -27.76 0.27 2.44
C PRO A 18 -26.46 0.74 1.75
N ALA A 19 -26.31 2.06 1.61
CA ALA A 19 -25.11 2.67 1.08
C ALA A 19 -24.05 2.88 2.18
N ILE A 20 -22.79 2.86 1.77
CA ILE A 20 -21.62 3.08 2.64
C ILE A 20 -20.78 4.17 2.01
N ALA A 21 -20.22 5.06 2.83
CA ALA A 21 -19.21 6.01 2.40
C ALA A 21 -17.85 5.58 2.96
N VAL A 22 -16.86 5.42 2.09
CA VAL A 22 -15.47 5.14 2.48
C VAL A 22 -14.66 6.41 2.31
N CYS A 23 -13.98 6.83 3.39
CA CYS A 23 -13.01 7.91 3.37
C CYS A 23 -11.63 7.32 3.66
N ALA A 24 -10.76 7.33 2.65
CA ALA A 24 -9.37 6.90 2.77
C ALA A 24 -8.46 8.11 2.73
N ILE A 25 -7.54 8.21 3.70
CA ILE A 25 -6.55 9.27 3.84
C ILE A 25 -5.22 8.66 4.28
N ASP A 26 -4.11 9.27 3.88
CA ASP A 26 -2.80 8.95 4.45
C ASP A 26 -2.80 9.33 5.94
N THR A 27 -2.34 8.44 6.81
CA THR A 27 -2.46 8.63 8.27
C THR A 27 -1.63 9.83 8.73
N GLU A 28 -0.49 10.07 8.09
CA GLU A 28 0.39 11.21 8.33
C GLU A 28 -0.29 12.55 8.02
N LEU A 29 -1.41 12.57 7.30
CA LEU A 29 -2.20 13.80 7.17
C LEU A 29 -2.61 14.30 8.56
N LEU A 30 -2.96 13.40 9.47
CA LEU A 30 -3.48 13.73 10.80
C LEU A 30 -2.34 13.87 11.81
N GLY A 31 -2.10 15.08 12.30
CA GLY A 31 -1.11 15.39 13.32
C GLY A 31 0.30 15.65 12.79
N HIS A 32 0.69 15.06 11.64
CA HIS A 32 2.00 15.33 11.04
C HIS A 32 1.95 16.44 9.99
N TRP A 33 1.14 16.30 8.94
CA TRP A 33 0.99 17.36 7.92
C TRP A 33 -0.04 18.43 8.33
N TRP A 34 -1.13 18.01 8.96
CA TRP A 34 -2.12 18.90 9.56
C TRP A 34 -2.17 18.66 11.05
N TYR A 35 -1.57 19.57 11.81
CA TYR A 35 -1.40 19.45 13.25
C TYR A 35 -2.73 19.19 13.98
N GLU A 36 -3.78 19.91 13.62
CA GLU A 36 -5.09 19.77 14.26
C GLU A 36 -5.92 18.58 13.76
N GLY A 37 -5.41 17.81 12.80
CA GLY A 37 -6.14 16.71 12.16
C GLY A 37 -6.61 15.64 13.14
N ILE A 38 -5.88 15.40 14.24
CA ILE A 38 -6.28 14.42 15.26
C ILE A 38 -7.52 14.90 16.02
N TRP A 39 -7.55 16.16 16.49
CA TRP A 39 -8.73 16.72 17.17
C TRP A 39 -9.92 16.86 16.23
N TRP A 40 -9.65 17.17 14.96
CA TRP A 40 -10.70 17.18 13.95
C TRP A 40 -11.31 15.78 13.77
N LEU A 41 -10.50 14.73 13.69
CA LEU A 41 -11.00 13.36 13.56
C LEU A 41 -11.84 12.97 14.79
N GLU A 42 -11.36 13.28 15.99
CA GLU A 42 -12.11 13.08 17.24
C GLU A 42 -13.49 13.74 17.18
N ALA A 43 -13.55 15.03 16.84
CA ALA A 43 -14.81 15.76 16.71
C ALA A 43 -15.73 15.18 15.62
N VAL A 44 -15.19 14.66 14.52
CA VAL A 44 -15.98 13.99 13.47
C VAL A 44 -16.60 12.69 13.97
N LEU A 45 -15.86 11.90 14.76
CA LEU A 45 -16.35 10.64 15.34
C LEU A 45 -17.43 10.90 16.39
N GLU A 46 -17.25 11.91 17.25
CA GLU A 46 -18.24 12.34 18.24
C GLU A 46 -19.53 12.82 17.58
N GLU A 47 -19.43 13.76 16.64
CA GLU A 47 -20.60 14.29 15.90
C GLU A 47 -21.29 13.20 15.08
N ALA A 48 -20.56 12.19 14.57
CA ALA A 48 -21.18 11.05 13.90
C ALA A 48 -22.09 10.27 14.85
N GLY A 49 -21.61 9.98 16.07
CA GLY A 49 -22.41 9.36 17.12
C GLY A 49 -23.64 10.18 17.50
N GLU A 50 -23.47 11.47 17.76
CA GLU A 50 -24.57 12.38 18.14
C GLU A 50 -25.66 12.50 17.06
N ARG A 51 -25.26 12.41 15.79
CA ARG A 51 -26.18 12.51 14.64
C ARG A 51 -26.73 11.17 14.18
N GLY A 52 -26.36 10.07 14.83
CA GLY A 52 -26.78 8.72 14.45
C GLY A 52 -26.20 8.25 13.10
N LEU A 53 -25.05 8.80 12.68
CA LEU A 53 -24.30 8.28 11.55
C LEU A 53 -23.46 7.09 12.02
N GLU A 54 -23.84 5.89 11.58
CA GLU A 54 -23.16 4.66 11.99
C GLU A 54 -21.75 4.56 11.39
N LEU A 55 -20.77 4.28 12.25
CA LEU A 55 -19.39 3.98 11.86
C LEU A 55 -19.13 2.49 12.07
N ARG A 56 -18.74 1.79 11.00
CA ARG A 56 -18.50 0.34 11.04
C ARG A 56 -17.15 -0.02 10.43
N ARG A 57 -16.58 -1.14 10.88
CA ARG A 57 -15.45 -1.75 10.17
C ARG A 57 -15.96 -2.30 8.84
N LEU A 58 -15.17 -2.11 7.79
CA LEU A 58 -15.58 -2.52 6.45
C LEU A 58 -15.83 -4.04 6.38
N ASP A 59 -15.01 -4.85 7.06
CA ASP A 59 -15.17 -6.31 7.12
C ASP A 59 -16.55 -6.72 7.66
N ASP A 60 -17.02 -6.10 8.75
CA ASP A 60 -18.33 -6.38 9.35
C ASP A 60 -19.50 -6.05 8.40
N VAL A 61 -19.28 -5.13 7.46
CA VAL A 61 -20.29 -4.76 6.46
C VAL A 61 -20.24 -5.71 5.25
N LEU A 62 -19.04 -6.16 4.88
CA LEU A 62 -18.85 -7.04 3.72
C LEU A 62 -19.31 -8.48 3.99
N GLU A 63 -19.31 -8.97 5.23
CA GLU A 63 -19.81 -10.32 5.59
C GLU A 63 -21.24 -10.59 5.08
N GLY A 64 -22.09 -9.55 5.02
CA GLY A 64 -23.48 -9.65 4.55
C GLY A 64 -23.68 -9.26 3.08
N CYS A 65 -22.61 -8.92 2.34
CA CYS A 65 -22.71 -8.35 1.00
C CYS A 65 -22.17 -9.31 -0.07
N ALA A 66 -23.00 -9.60 -1.09
CA ALA A 66 -22.50 -10.26 -2.28
C ALA A 66 -21.47 -9.36 -3.00
N PRO A 67 -20.27 -9.88 -3.35
CA PRO A 67 -19.30 -9.12 -4.13
C PRO A 67 -19.89 -8.69 -5.47
N ALA A 68 -19.77 -7.40 -5.78
CA ALA A 68 -20.11 -6.90 -7.10
C ALA A 68 -18.87 -7.06 -8.02
N PRO A 69 -19.04 -7.50 -9.28
CA PRO A 69 -17.94 -7.55 -10.22
C PRO A 69 -17.42 -6.13 -10.49
N VAL A 70 -16.11 -6.00 -10.65
CA VAL A 70 -15.51 -4.75 -11.12
C VAL A 70 -16.00 -4.50 -12.55
N PRO A 71 -16.44 -3.28 -12.89
CA PRO A 71 -16.86 -2.94 -14.26
C PRO A 71 -15.76 -3.29 -15.27
N PRO A 72 -16.09 -3.93 -16.42
CA PRO A 72 -15.09 -4.33 -17.42
C PRO A 72 -14.28 -3.15 -17.99
N ASP A 73 -14.84 -1.94 -17.93
CA ASP A 73 -14.29 -0.69 -18.42
C ASP A 73 -13.52 0.11 -17.34
N ALA A 74 -13.37 -0.42 -16.12
CA ALA A 74 -12.64 0.24 -15.04
C ALA A 74 -11.17 0.56 -15.41
N GLY A 75 -10.60 -0.22 -16.35
CA GLY A 75 -9.24 -0.03 -16.84
C GLY A 75 -8.17 -0.20 -15.76
N VAL A 76 -6.92 0.03 -16.14
CA VAL A 76 -5.80 0.07 -15.18
C VAL A 76 -5.73 1.48 -14.60
N THR A 77 -5.80 1.60 -13.28
CA THR A 77 -5.82 2.90 -12.60
C THR A 77 -5.12 2.84 -11.24
N SER A 78 -4.85 4.02 -10.68
CA SER A 78 -4.45 4.20 -9.29
C SER A 78 -5.21 5.38 -8.69
N TRP A 79 -5.17 5.51 -7.37
CA TRP A 79 -5.67 6.70 -6.67
C TRP A 79 -4.70 7.91 -6.72
N GLY A 80 -3.51 7.74 -7.32
CA GLY A 80 -2.55 8.81 -7.53
C GLY A 80 -2.96 9.76 -8.67
N SER A 81 -2.17 10.81 -8.89
CA SER A 81 -2.29 11.67 -10.08
C SER A 81 -1.32 11.21 -11.16
N PRO A 82 -1.73 11.01 -12.43
CA PRO A 82 -3.01 11.38 -13.08
C PRO A 82 -4.09 10.27 -13.13
N ARG A 83 -4.14 9.37 -12.14
CA ARG A 83 -5.03 8.18 -12.06
C ARG A 83 -4.67 7.05 -13.01
N ASP A 84 -3.39 6.93 -13.33
CA ASP A 84 -2.80 5.79 -14.05
C ASP A 84 -1.62 5.21 -13.25
N LEU A 85 -0.79 4.38 -13.90
CA LEU A 85 0.42 3.80 -13.30
C LEU A 85 1.70 4.57 -13.59
N SER A 86 1.66 5.72 -14.27
CA SER A 86 2.85 6.45 -14.74
C SER A 86 3.83 6.86 -13.61
N THR A 87 3.35 6.92 -12.37
CA THR A 87 4.19 7.16 -11.19
C THR A 87 5.16 6.01 -10.91
N TRP A 88 4.77 4.76 -11.22
CA TRP A 88 5.54 3.54 -10.94
C TRP A 88 5.97 2.79 -12.21
N ASP A 89 5.32 3.05 -13.34
CA ASP A 89 5.57 2.44 -14.64
C ASP A 89 5.85 3.53 -15.69
N GLY A 90 7.13 3.84 -15.88
CA GLY A 90 7.56 4.85 -16.83
C GLY A 90 9.08 4.93 -16.98
N PRO A 91 9.60 5.62 -18.01
CA PRO A 91 11.03 5.62 -18.34
C PRO A 91 11.95 6.06 -17.19
N ALA A 92 11.47 6.93 -16.30
CA ALA A 92 12.23 7.42 -15.17
C ALA A 92 12.48 6.37 -14.08
N VAL A 93 11.68 5.31 -14.00
CA VAL A 93 11.73 4.30 -12.93
C VAL A 93 11.77 2.87 -13.46
N ALA A 94 11.86 2.70 -14.79
CA ALA A 94 11.88 1.40 -15.45
C ALA A 94 13.01 0.50 -14.92
N ASP A 95 14.17 1.07 -14.60
CA ASP A 95 15.29 0.33 -14.02
C ASP A 95 14.92 -0.34 -12.69
N LEU A 96 14.19 0.37 -11.82
CA LEU A 96 13.72 -0.18 -10.53
C LEU A 96 12.77 -1.37 -10.75
N ALA A 97 11.86 -1.26 -11.71
CA ALA A 97 10.90 -2.33 -12.02
C ALA A 97 11.61 -3.57 -12.60
N PHE A 98 12.54 -3.38 -13.54
CA PHE A 98 13.29 -4.47 -14.13
C PHE A 98 14.22 -5.15 -13.12
N ASP A 99 14.85 -4.39 -12.24
CA ASP A 99 15.70 -4.91 -11.17
C ASP A 99 14.90 -5.77 -10.18
N ALA A 100 13.74 -5.27 -9.76
CA ALA A 100 12.84 -6.00 -8.88
C ALA A 100 12.34 -7.30 -9.54
N ARG A 101 11.96 -7.26 -10.83
CA ARG A 101 11.52 -8.44 -11.58
C ARG A 101 12.64 -9.46 -11.78
N ALA A 102 13.85 -9.01 -12.07
CA ALA A 102 15.00 -9.91 -12.21
C ALA A 102 15.31 -10.64 -10.90
N ALA A 103 15.30 -9.93 -9.76
CA ALA A 103 15.51 -10.52 -8.44
C ALA A 103 14.38 -11.51 -8.09
N GLU A 104 13.13 -11.18 -8.38
CA GLU A 104 12.00 -12.08 -8.19
C GLU A 104 12.17 -13.40 -8.97
N LEU A 105 12.49 -13.32 -10.26
CA LEU A 105 12.72 -14.50 -11.09
C LEU A 105 13.88 -15.36 -10.58
N GLN A 106 14.95 -14.75 -10.08
CA GLN A 106 16.07 -15.48 -9.46
C GLN A 106 15.64 -16.19 -8.16
N LEU A 107 14.81 -15.55 -7.34
CA LEU A 107 14.30 -16.18 -6.11
C LEU A 107 13.37 -17.36 -6.43
N LEU A 108 12.48 -17.19 -7.42
CA LEU A 108 11.60 -18.25 -7.89
C LEU A 108 12.38 -19.44 -8.46
N ALA A 109 13.43 -19.18 -9.23
CA ALA A 109 14.31 -20.21 -9.79
C ALA A 109 15.08 -21.00 -8.70
N ALA A 110 15.37 -20.36 -7.55
CA ALA A 110 15.96 -21.04 -6.39
C ALA A 110 14.94 -21.96 -5.66
N GLY A 111 13.64 -21.77 -5.89
CA GLY A 111 12.57 -22.62 -5.39
C GLY A 111 12.43 -22.60 -3.86
N PRO A 112 11.85 -23.66 -3.25
CA PRO A 112 11.56 -23.71 -1.82
C PRO A 112 12.79 -23.57 -0.90
N GLY A 113 14.00 -23.82 -1.43
CA GLY A 113 15.27 -23.70 -0.71
C GLY A 113 15.84 -22.28 -0.67
N ALA A 114 15.13 -21.29 -1.25
CA ALA A 114 15.59 -19.91 -1.29
C ALA A 114 15.77 -19.32 0.11
N ASP A 115 16.86 -18.56 0.28
CA ASP A 115 17.19 -17.94 1.56
C ASP A 115 16.15 -16.86 1.94
N ARG A 116 15.66 -16.94 3.19
CA ARG A 116 14.76 -15.94 3.78
C ARG A 116 15.35 -14.54 3.80
N ARG A 117 16.68 -14.40 3.85
CA ARG A 117 17.32 -13.09 3.75
C ARG A 117 17.15 -12.50 2.35
N ARG A 118 17.37 -13.29 1.30
CA ARG A 118 17.10 -12.87 -0.08
C ARG A 118 15.63 -12.52 -0.29
N LEU A 119 14.70 -13.28 0.29
CA LEU A 119 13.27 -12.91 0.27
C LEU A 119 13.02 -11.51 0.88
N ARG A 120 13.65 -11.17 1.99
CA ARG A 120 13.49 -9.83 2.61
C ARG A 120 14.03 -8.72 1.76
N GLU A 121 15.22 -8.92 1.20
CA GLU A 121 15.85 -7.93 0.33
C GLU A 121 15.06 -7.77 -0.97
N LEU A 122 14.44 -8.84 -1.49
CA LEU A 122 13.47 -8.74 -2.59
C LEU A 122 12.25 -7.90 -2.21
N LEU A 123 11.61 -8.18 -1.06
CA LEU A 123 10.43 -7.41 -0.61
C LEU A 123 10.78 -5.94 -0.41
N ALA A 124 11.96 -5.64 0.14
CA ALA A 124 12.43 -4.27 0.28
C ALA A 124 12.71 -3.62 -1.09
N LEU A 125 13.32 -4.33 -2.03
CA LEU A 125 13.54 -3.87 -3.40
C LEU A 125 12.21 -3.60 -4.15
N GLN A 126 11.17 -4.38 -3.89
CA GLN A 126 9.84 -4.27 -4.49
C GLN A 126 8.95 -3.17 -3.88
N SER A 127 9.41 -2.42 -2.87
CA SER A 127 8.65 -1.29 -2.34
C SER A 127 8.36 -0.25 -3.44
N SER A 128 7.08 0.11 -3.58
CA SER A 128 6.61 1.12 -4.54
C SER A 128 7.07 2.54 -4.16
N ASP A 129 7.52 2.74 -2.92
CA ASP A 129 8.00 4.03 -2.41
C ASP A 129 9.25 4.50 -3.17
N TRP A 130 10.10 3.58 -3.65
CA TRP A 130 11.30 3.96 -4.41
C TRP A 130 10.92 4.69 -5.69
N ALA A 131 10.03 4.10 -6.49
CA ALA A 131 9.56 4.72 -7.71
C ALA A 131 8.75 5.99 -7.42
N PHE A 132 7.90 5.98 -6.38
CA PHE A 132 7.15 7.16 -5.95
C PHE A 132 8.08 8.34 -5.61
N MET A 133 9.08 8.12 -4.77
CA MET A 133 10.04 9.16 -4.36
C MET A 133 10.90 9.66 -5.54
N VAL A 134 11.27 8.80 -6.49
CA VAL A 134 11.98 9.21 -7.71
C VAL A 134 11.08 10.08 -8.59
N THR A 135 9.88 9.62 -8.91
CA THR A 135 8.92 10.32 -9.77
C THR A 135 8.50 11.66 -9.17
N ARG A 136 8.24 11.71 -7.86
CA ARG A 136 7.85 12.92 -7.11
C ARG A 136 9.04 13.77 -6.66
N ARG A 137 10.28 13.31 -6.88
CA ARG A 137 11.53 13.99 -6.51
C ARG A 137 11.61 14.40 -5.03
N LEU A 138 11.19 13.50 -4.14
CA LEU A 138 11.00 13.82 -2.71
C LEU A 138 12.28 13.70 -1.87
N ALA A 139 13.24 12.87 -2.29
CA ALA A 139 14.36 12.48 -1.43
C ALA A 139 15.72 12.43 -2.17
N GLY A 140 15.88 13.20 -3.26
CA GLY A 140 17.14 13.26 -4.01
C GLY A 140 17.63 11.87 -4.46
N PRO A 141 18.90 11.48 -4.18
CA PRO A 141 19.45 10.21 -4.62
C PRO A 141 19.02 9.01 -3.77
N TYR A 142 18.48 9.27 -2.57
CA TYR A 142 18.15 8.26 -1.56
C TYR A 142 17.36 7.04 -2.09
N PRO A 143 16.23 7.18 -2.84
CA PRO A 143 15.47 6.01 -3.26
C PRO A 143 16.26 5.07 -4.17
N ARG A 144 17.11 5.60 -5.06
CA ARG A 144 17.95 4.78 -5.93
C ARG A 144 19.08 4.12 -5.17
N GLU A 145 19.71 4.84 -4.25
CA GLU A 145 20.77 4.28 -3.40
C GLU A 145 20.25 3.14 -2.52
N ARG A 146 19.04 3.30 -1.96
CA ARG A 146 18.38 2.28 -1.15
C ARG A 146 17.99 1.07 -1.97
N ALA A 147 17.34 1.25 -3.12
CA ALA A 147 16.98 0.14 -4.01
C ALA A 147 18.23 -0.63 -4.47
N ALA A 148 19.28 0.07 -4.90
CA ALA A 148 20.55 -0.55 -5.29
C ALA A 148 21.23 -1.29 -4.11
N GLY A 149 21.09 -0.78 -2.88
CA GLY A 149 21.55 -1.45 -1.66
C GLY A 149 20.82 -2.78 -1.41
N HIS A 150 19.49 -2.79 -1.53
CA HIS A 150 18.67 -3.99 -1.40
C HIS A 150 18.97 -5.01 -2.50
N ARG A 151 19.16 -4.55 -3.74
CA ARG A 151 19.59 -5.41 -4.85
C ARG A 151 20.93 -6.10 -4.57
N ARG A 152 21.96 -5.34 -4.15
CA ARG A 152 23.27 -5.93 -3.82
C ARG A 152 23.16 -6.94 -2.68
N ALA A 153 22.42 -6.61 -1.63
CA ALA A 153 22.17 -7.51 -0.50
C ALA A 153 21.44 -8.79 -0.93
N PHE A 154 20.48 -8.68 -1.86
CA PHE A 154 19.82 -9.83 -2.48
C PHE A 154 20.80 -10.73 -3.26
N GLU A 155 21.72 -10.12 -4.02
CA GLU A 155 22.69 -10.84 -4.85
C GLU A 155 23.77 -11.53 -4.02
N THR A 156 24.30 -10.87 -2.97
CA THR A 156 25.33 -11.47 -2.11
C THR A 156 24.76 -12.42 -1.06
N GLY A 157 23.47 -12.29 -0.72
CA GLY A 157 22.88 -12.95 0.43
C GLY A 157 23.34 -12.35 1.77
N ASP A 158 23.92 -11.13 1.75
CA ASP A 158 24.26 -10.38 2.96
C ASP A 158 23.15 -9.39 3.32
N GLY A 159 23.21 -8.80 4.52
CA GLY A 159 22.29 -7.72 4.88
C GLY A 159 22.74 -6.38 4.31
N SER A 160 21.77 -5.57 3.86
CA SER A 160 22.08 -4.19 3.47
C SER A 160 22.72 -3.38 4.61
N ILE A 161 23.54 -2.39 4.22
CA ILE A 161 24.22 -1.44 5.13
C ILE A 161 23.15 -0.74 5.99
N GLY A 162 23.15 -1.01 7.30
CA GLY A 162 22.14 -0.55 8.25
C GLY A 162 21.38 -1.67 8.96
N SER A 163 21.50 -2.94 8.53
CA SER A 163 20.96 -4.09 9.26
C SER A 163 21.88 -4.53 10.41
N SER A 164 21.91 -3.78 11.49
CA SER A 164 22.49 -4.26 12.76
C SER A 164 21.72 -5.49 13.25
N GLY A 165 22.37 -6.35 14.04
CA GLY A 165 21.93 -7.72 14.36
C GLY A 165 20.47 -7.94 14.79
N PRO A 166 20.01 -9.20 14.75
CA PRO A 166 18.61 -9.60 14.52
C PRO A 166 17.69 -9.51 15.76
N ARG A 167 17.78 -8.46 16.58
CA ARG A 167 16.96 -8.39 17.80
C ARG A 167 15.84 -7.36 17.76
N ILE A 168 15.92 -6.28 16.99
CA ILE A 168 14.85 -5.26 16.96
C ILE A 168 14.80 -4.62 15.56
N ARG A 169 13.60 -4.65 14.94
CA ARG A 169 13.12 -3.96 13.70
C ARG A 169 12.98 -4.80 12.43
N ASN A 170 11.75 -4.87 11.91
CA ASN A 170 11.39 -5.01 10.49
C ASN A 170 12.16 -6.03 9.63
N LEU A 171 12.54 -7.17 10.20
CA LEU A 171 13.18 -8.25 9.45
C LEU A 171 12.17 -9.27 8.90
N ALA A 172 10.89 -8.90 8.73
CA ALA A 172 9.83 -9.82 8.28
C ALA A 172 10.04 -11.26 8.83
N ALA A 173 10.08 -11.41 10.16
CA ALA A 173 10.51 -12.64 10.82
C ALA A 173 9.66 -13.86 10.43
N HIS A 174 8.44 -13.59 9.97
CA HIS A 174 7.46 -14.56 9.51
C HIS A 174 7.41 -14.70 7.98
N ALA A 175 8.32 -14.08 7.23
CA ALA A 175 8.38 -14.20 5.79
C ALA A 175 8.63 -15.66 5.38
N LYS A 176 7.77 -16.16 4.50
CA LYS A 176 7.85 -17.49 3.91
C LYS A 176 7.94 -17.34 2.40
N VAL A 177 8.76 -18.17 1.76
CA VAL A 177 8.87 -18.22 0.29
C VAL A 177 7.64 -18.88 -0.32
N SER A 178 6.95 -19.74 0.42
CA SER A 178 5.83 -20.55 -0.10
C SER A 178 4.71 -19.78 -0.80
N PRO A 179 4.28 -18.57 -0.36
CA PRO A 179 3.24 -17.83 -1.07
C PRO A 179 3.69 -17.31 -2.44
N LEU A 180 4.98 -17.06 -2.65
CA LEU A 180 5.52 -16.65 -3.96
C LEU A 180 5.60 -17.80 -4.96
N LEU A 181 5.61 -19.04 -4.47
CA LEU A 181 5.68 -20.25 -5.30
C LEU A 181 4.30 -20.84 -5.59
N ALA A 182 3.24 -20.26 -5.03
CA ALA A 182 1.87 -20.64 -5.35
C ALA A 182 1.49 -20.04 -6.71
N PRO A 183 0.88 -20.83 -7.63
CA PRO A 183 0.41 -20.34 -8.91
C PRO A 183 -0.76 -19.36 -8.81
#